data_AF-A0A6J2JNZ8-F1
#
_entry.id   AF-A0A6J2JNZ8-F1
#
_cell.length_a   1.000
_cell.length_b   1.000
_cell.length_c   1.000
_cell.angle_alpha   90.00
_cell.angle_beta   90.00
_cell.angle_gamma   90.00
#
_symmetry.space_group_name_H-M   'P 1'
#
loop_
_entity.id
_entity.type
_entity.pdbx_description
1 polymer ?
#
loop_
_entity_poly.entity_id
_entity_poly.type
_entity_poly.pdbx_seq_one_letter_code
_entity_poly.pdbx_strand_id
1 'polypeptide(L)'
;MWRNLSYAIFLLSCFTYAELSDTKNNEWDFLIFTQHWPATICRIWMEKPTHSCIMPHEQNSWTIHGIWPNKNHSMGPFFCNKTWSFDPDQVKSIETDLEESWGNIEKEQSLYSLWAHEWTKHGTCAASIEPLNCELKYFTKGLEWLKKYTMKNILNNAGITPSDMKEYKAIDFHNAVKTKLGFKPMVECHKVDGKQFLFEIRICFSKSLELIDCEDTHMTNTDIITNCKPTEGIIYPVTEKPPKRYLIQLHRLLSWLRWFTV
;
A
#
# COMPACT_ATOMS: atom_id res chain seq x y z
N MET A 1 -28.24 -4.82 -48.19
CA MET A 1 -26.77 -4.96 -48.12
C MET A 1 -26.35 -4.56 -46.71
N TRP A 2 -26.50 -5.47 -45.73
CA TRP A 2 -26.15 -5.23 -44.33
C TRP A 2 -24.77 -5.84 -44.10
N ARG A 3 -23.76 -5.01 -43.83
CA ARG A 3 -22.41 -5.48 -43.49
C ARG A 3 -22.42 -5.89 -42.02
N ASN A 4 -22.21 -7.18 -41.78
CA ASN A 4 -21.96 -7.74 -40.45
C ASN A 4 -20.68 -7.11 -39.87
N LEU A 5 -20.83 -6.40 -38.74
CA LEU A 5 -19.73 -6.06 -37.86
C LEU A 5 -19.47 -7.27 -36.95
N SER A 6 -18.43 -8.04 -37.26
CA SER A 6 -17.89 -9.03 -36.34
C SER A 6 -17.14 -8.31 -35.22
N TYR A 7 -17.77 -8.16 -34.07
CA TYR A 7 -17.08 -7.77 -32.84
C TYR A 7 -16.31 -9.00 -32.33
N ALA A 8 -14.98 -8.99 -32.49
CA ALA A 8 -14.11 -9.93 -31.81
C ALA A 8 -14.04 -9.53 -30.33
N ILE A 9 -14.74 -10.28 -29.47
CA ILE A 9 -14.58 -10.19 -28.03
C ILE A 9 -13.24 -10.87 -27.72
N PHE A 10 -12.18 -10.08 -27.53
CA PHE A 10 -10.96 -10.57 -26.91
C PHE A 10 -11.28 -10.87 -25.44
N LEU A 11 -11.68 -12.11 -25.16
CA LEU A 11 -11.58 -12.65 -23.81
C LEU A 11 -10.08 -12.73 -23.51
N LEU A 12 -9.55 -11.76 -22.75
CA LEU A 12 -8.27 -11.92 -22.06
C LEU A 12 -8.48 -13.05 -21.04
N SER A 13 -8.33 -14.28 -21.51
CA SER A 13 -8.42 -15.47 -20.67
C SER A 13 -7.18 -15.52 -19.80
N CYS A 14 -7.39 -15.40 -18.49
CA CYS A 14 -6.43 -15.82 -17.48
C CYS A 14 -5.95 -17.22 -17.85
N PHE A 15 -4.73 -17.33 -18.39
CA PHE A 15 -4.14 -18.64 -18.67
C PHE A 15 -3.97 -19.32 -17.32
N THR A 16 -4.81 -20.31 -17.05
CA THR A 16 -4.67 -21.13 -15.85
C THR A 16 -3.40 -21.94 -16.01
N TYR A 17 -2.34 -21.56 -15.30
CA TYR A 17 -1.16 -22.38 -15.16
C TYR A 17 -1.52 -23.58 -14.28
N ALA A 18 -2.11 -24.61 -14.89
CA ALA A 18 -2.25 -25.90 -14.26
C ALA A 18 -0.99 -26.71 -14.58
N GLU A 19 0.04 -26.63 -13.75
CA GLU A 19 1.02 -27.73 -13.62
C GLU A 19 1.81 -27.68 -12.30
N LEU A 20 2.01 -28.89 -11.79
CA LEU A 20 2.59 -29.34 -10.52
C LEU A 20 3.67 -28.41 -9.92
N SER A 21 3.32 -27.71 -8.83
CA SER A 21 4.29 -27.02 -7.99
C SER A 21 5.21 -28.03 -7.29
N ASP A 22 6.50 -27.90 -7.54
CA ASP A 22 7.57 -28.43 -6.69
C ASP A 22 7.24 -28.08 -5.23
N THR A 23 7.21 -29.10 -4.36
CA THR A 23 6.79 -29.00 -2.96
C THR A 23 7.89 -28.33 -2.14
N LYS A 24 8.07 -27.01 -2.31
CA LYS A 24 8.60 -26.14 -1.26
C LYS A 24 7.42 -25.48 -0.56
N ASN A 25 7.50 -25.40 0.76
CA ASN A 25 6.44 -25.00 1.70
C ASN A 25 5.91 -23.56 1.45
N ASN A 26 5.15 -23.41 0.36
CA ASN A 26 4.45 -22.22 -0.10
C ASN A 26 3.07 -22.10 0.55
N GLU A 27 2.80 -22.86 1.62
CA GLU A 27 1.60 -22.69 2.41
C GLU A 27 1.61 -21.30 3.08
N TRP A 28 0.43 -20.75 3.31
CA TRP A 28 0.19 -19.48 4.00
C TRP A 28 -1.18 -19.54 4.65
N ASP A 29 -1.47 -18.63 5.58
CA ASP A 29 -2.64 -18.74 6.46
C ASP A 29 -3.67 -17.63 6.17
N PHE A 30 -3.20 -16.41 5.92
CA PHE A 30 -4.03 -15.25 5.64
C PHE A 30 -3.38 -14.30 4.62
N LEU A 31 -4.16 -13.31 4.16
CA LEU A 31 -3.70 -12.24 3.30
C LEU A 31 -3.66 -10.93 4.10
N ILE A 32 -2.62 -10.13 3.87
CA ILE A 32 -2.52 -8.75 4.36
C ILE A 32 -2.75 -7.83 3.18
N PHE A 33 -3.78 -6.99 3.23
CA PHE A 33 -3.97 -5.89 2.28
C PHE A 33 -3.38 -4.62 2.87
N THR A 34 -2.35 -4.09 2.21
CA THR A 34 -1.58 -2.94 2.67
C THR A 34 -1.91 -1.72 1.83
N GLN A 35 -2.40 -0.67 2.48
CA GLN A 35 -2.49 0.67 1.93
C GLN A 35 -1.39 1.53 2.55
N HIS A 36 -0.68 2.30 1.74
CA HIS A 36 0.40 3.18 2.20
C HIS A 36 0.08 4.66 1.92
N TRP A 37 0.67 5.57 2.70
CA TRP A 37 0.39 6.99 2.59
C TRP A 37 1.38 7.70 1.65
N PRO A 38 0.94 8.21 0.48
CA PRO A 38 1.82 8.80 -0.53
C PRO A 38 2.77 9.89 0.00
N ALA A 39 2.29 10.78 0.87
CA ALA A 39 3.12 11.89 1.36
C ALA A 39 4.26 11.42 2.28
N THR A 40 4.07 10.33 3.04
CA THR A 40 5.15 9.77 3.86
C THR A 40 6.18 9.06 2.99
N ILE A 41 5.74 8.26 2.00
CA ILE A 41 6.64 7.59 1.04
C ILE A 41 7.48 8.62 0.30
N CYS A 42 6.82 9.65 -0.23
CA CYS A 42 7.50 10.71 -0.95
C CYS A 42 8.55 11.42 -0.08
N ARG A 43 8.24 11.67 1.19
CA ARG A 43 9.17 12.28 2.15
C ARG A 43 10.41 11.41 2.35
N ILE A 44 10.24 10.09 2.51
CA ILE A 44 11.35 9.13 2.63
C ILE A 44 12.18 9.14 1.34
N TRP A 45 11.52 9.07 0.19
CA TRP A 45 12.16 9.03 -1.12
C TRP A 45 13.04 10.25 -1.39
N MET A 46 12.56 11.45 -1.03
CA MET A 46 13.24 12.73 -1.23
C MET A 46 14.34 13.06 -0.20
N GLU A 47 14.65 12.17 0.74
CA GLU A 47 15.87 12.31 1.54
C GLU A 47 17.10 12.40 0.61
N LYS A 48 17.07 11.66 -0.50
CA LYS A 48 18.02 11.80 -1.60
C LYS A 48 17.70 13.03 -2.45
N PRO A 49 18.65 13.98 -2.62
CA PRO A 49 18.38 15.24 -3.34
C PRO A 49 17.96 15.11 -4.81
N THR A 50 18.33 14.02 -5.47
CA THR A 50 18.04 13.76 -6.89
C THR A 50 16.67 13.15 -7.14
N HIS A 51 15.95 12.80 -6.06
CA HIS A 51 14.69 12.09 -6.13
C HIS A 51 13.49 13.04 -6.11
N SER A 52 12.43 12.63 -6.78
CA SER A 52 11.15 13.33 -6.84
C SER A 52 9.99 12.34 -6.85
N CYS A 53 8.77 12.86 -6.67
CA CYS A 53 7.60 11.99 -6.50
C CYS A 53 6.52 12.25 -7.54
N ILE A 54 5.77 11.20 -7.84
CA ILE A 54 4.46 11.26 -8.49
C ILE A 54 3.44 11.09 -7.37
N MET A 55 2.50 12.04 -7.27
CA MET A 55 1.42 11.97 -6.29
C MET A 55 0.13 11.58 -7.01
N PRO A 56 -0.79 10.84 -6.36
CA PRO A 56 -2.11 10.58 -6.92
C PRO A 56 -2.83 11.87 -7.32
N HIS A 57 -3.68 11.79 -8.33
CA HIS A 57 -4.45 12.94 -8.79
C HIS A 57 -5.44 13.41 -7.71
N GLU A 58 -6.12 12.46 -7.06
CA GLU A 58 -6.98 12.78 -5.93
C GLU A 58 -6.17 13.18 -4.69
N GLN A 59 -6.44 14.37 -4.16
CA GLN A 59 -5.78 14.80 -2.92
C GLN A 59 -6.17 13.91 -1.74
N ASN A 60 -5.21 13.73 -0.84
CA ASN A 60 -5.38 12.94 0.38
C ASN A 60 -5.88 11.51 0.15
N SER A 61 -5.59 10.94 -1.01
CA SER A 61 -5.89 9.54 -1.32
C SER A 61 -4.77 8.62 -0.79
N TRP A 62 -5.18 7.41 -0.43
CA TRP A 62 -4.28 6.31 -0.11
C TRP A 62 -4.08 5.46 -1.36
N THR A 63 -2.87 4.94 -1.54
CA THR A 63 -2.54 4.01 -2.62
C THR A 63 -2.29 2.61 -2.05
N ILE A 64 -2.41 1.60 -2.90
CA ILE A 64 -2.14 0.21 -2.58
C ILE A 64 -0.62 0.02 -2.58
N HIS A 65 -0.10 -0.64 -1.55
CA HIS A 65 1.24 -1.22 -1.59
C HIS A 65 1.16 -2.66 -2.09
N GLY A 66 0.30 -3.49 -1.47
CA GLY A 66 0.15 -4.87 -1.93
C GLY A 66 -0.86 -5.76 -1.20
N ILE A 67 -0.96 -7.00 -1.70
CA ILE A 67 -1.72 -8.10 -1.12
C ILE A 67 -0.75 -9.23 -0.79
N TRP A 68 -0.49 -9.48 0.48
CA TRP A 68 0.60 -10.35 0.88
C TRP A 68 0.09 -11.61 1.56
N PRO A 69 0.27 -12.79 0.94
CA PRO A 69 0.16 -14.06 1.64
C PRO A 69 1.12 -14.11 2.81
N ASN A 70 0.59 -14.44 3.99
CA ASN A 70 1.34 -14.44 5.23
C ASN A 70 1.01 -15.68 6.08
N LYS A 71 1.99 -16.17 6.82
CA LYS A 71 1.84 -17.23 7.82
C LYS A 71 1.54 -16.65 9.20
N ASN A 72 0.92 -17.44 10.05
CA ASN A 72 0.82 -17.08 11.47
C ASN A 72 2.23 -16.99 12.08
N HIS A 73 2.45 -15.93 12.85
CA HIS A 73 3.69 -15.66 13.59
C HIS A 73 4.98 -15.58 12.73
N SER A 74 4.89 -15.47 11.40
CA SER A 74 6.04 -15.30 10.52
C SER A 74 5.67 -14.57 9.23
N MET A 75 6.64 -13.92 8.61
CA MET A 75 6.40 -13.21 7.35
C MET A 75 6.53 -14.16 6.14
N GLY A 76 5.69 -13.93 5.13
CA GLY A 76 5.73 -14.68 3.87
C GLY A 76 4.81 -15.91 3.87
N PRO A 77 4.89 -16.76 2.83
CA PRO A 77 6.02 -17.02 1.95
C PRO A 77 6.26 -15.93 0.90
N PHE A 78 7.43 -15.98 0.26
CA PHE A 78 7.84 -15.04 -0.78
C PHE A 78 8.41 -15.78 -1.99
N PHE A 79 8.25 -15.20 -3.17
CA PHE A 79 8.84 -15.71 -4.41
C PHE A 79 8.48 -17.17 -4.70
N CYS A 80 7.22 -17.55 -4.47
CA CYS A 80 6.75 -18.93 -4.53
C CYS A 80 6.89 -19.57 -5.91
N ASN A 81 6.89 -18.76 -6.97
CA ASN A 81 7.19 -19.23 -8.32
C ASN A 81 8.09 -18.24 -9.07
N LYS A 82 9.32 -18.67 -9.40
CA LYS A 82 10.31 -17.84 -10.11
C LYS A 82 10.13 -17.84 -11.63
N THR A 83 9.31 -18.74 -12.19
CA THR A 83 9.04 -18.79 -13.63
C THR A 83 7.84 -17.93 -14.03
N TRP A 84 7.07 -17.44 -13.05
CA TRP A 84 5.91 -16.57 -13.26
C TRP A 84 6.32 -15.10 -13.11
N SER A 85 7.16 -14.62 -14.03
CA SER A 85 7.48 -13.20 -14.13
C SER A 85 6.25 -12.38 -14.54
N PHE A 86 6.15 -11.16 -14.02
CA PHE A 86 5.09 -10.21 -14.39
C PHE A 86 5.07 -9.91 -15.88
N ASP A 87 3.89 -9.95 -16.48
CA ASP A 87 3.63 -9.65 -17.88
C ASP A 87 2.65 -8.46 -17.99
N PRO A 88 3.11 -7.26 -18.41
CA PRO A 88 2.27 -6.07 -18.54
C PRO A 88 1.02 -6.28 -19.39
N ASP A 89 1.06 -7.15 -20.40
CA ASP A 89 -0.09 -7.40 -21.28
C ASP A 89 -1.25 -8.06 -20.52
N GLN A 90 -0.99 -8.77 -19.42
CA GLN A 90 -2.03 -9.40 -18.58
C GLN A 90 -2.87 -8.38 -17.81
N VAL A 91 -2.33 -7.20 -17.52
CA VAL A 91 -3.01 -6.15 -16.74
C VAL A 91 -3.37 -4.92 -17.56
N LYS A 92 -3.06 -4.91 -18.86
CA LYS A 92 -3.32 -3.78 -19.77
C LYS A 92 -4.74 -3.23 -19.71
N SER A 93 -5.73 -4.09 -19.48
CA SER A 93 -7.14 -3.69 -19.37
C SER A 93 -7.48 -2.83 -18.13
N ILE A 94 -6.62 -2.85 -17.11
CA ILE A 94 -6.76 -2.12 -15.84
C ILE A 94 -5.55 -1.22 -15.53
N GLU A 95 -4.66 -1.02 -16.51
CA GLU A 95 -3.39 -0.30 -16.32
C GLU A 95 -3.59 1.11 -15.78
N THR A 96 -4.54 1.87 -16.33
CA THR A 96 -4.86 3.22 -15.87
C THR A 96 -5.34 3.25 -14.40
N ASP A 97 -6.13 2.26 -13.99
CA ASP A 97 -6.59 2.18 -12.60
C ASP A 97 -5.42 1.83 -11.67
N LEU A 98 -4.50 0.98 -12.12
CA LEU A 98 -3.28 0.63 -11.39
C LEU A 98 -2.32 1.82 -11.29
N GLU A 99 -2.14 2.63 -12.33
CA GLU A 99 -1.30 3.84 -12.26
C GLU A 99 -1.78 4.81 -11.18
N GLU A 100 -3.10 5.04 -11.08
CA GLU A 100 -3.66 5.96 -10.11
C GLU A 100 -3.66 5.39 -8.68
N SER A 101 -4.00 4.10 -8.54
CA SER A 101 -4.32 3.50 -7.24
C SER A 101 -3.23 2.62 -6.65
N TRP A 102 -2.30 2.12 -7.48
CA TRP A 102 -1.21 1.21 -7.12
C TRP A 102 0.10 1.61 -7.82
N GLY A 103 0.24 2.87 -8.22
CA GLY A 103 1.40 3.36 -8.96
C GLY A 103 2.62 3.62 -8.07
N ASN A 104 3.78 3.78 -8.72
CA ASN A 104 5.00 4.23 -8.06
C ASN A 104 4.87 5.69 -7.61
N ILE A 105 4.97 5.92 -6.30
CA ILE A 105 5.17 7.28 -5.75
C ILE A 105 6.59 7.78 -6.05
N GLU A 106 7.55 6.86 -6.10
CA GLU A 106 8.97 7.09 -6.39
C GLU A 106 9.18 7.32 -7.90
N LYS A 107 9.29 8.58 -8.33
CA LYS A 107 9.25 8.94 -9.76
C LYS A 107 10.37 8.32 -10.59
N GLU A 108 11.54 8.11 -10.01
CA GLU A 108 12.70 7.59 -10.73
C GLU A 108 12.66 6.06 -10.90
N GLN A 109 11.65 5.37 -10.35
CA GLN A 109 11.37 3.96 -10.64
C GLN A 109 10.66 3.80 -12.00
N SER A 110 10.83 2.65 -12.65
CA SER A 110 10.10 2.35 -13.87
C SER A 110 8.61 2.10 -13.59
N LEU A 111 7.74 2.40 -14.56
CA LEU A 111 6.28 2.31 -14.42
C LEU A 111 5.82 0.99 -13.78
N TYR A 112 6.32 -0.13 -14.30
CA TYR A 112 5.91 -1.48 -13.90
C TYR A 112 6.70 -2.06 -12.72
N SER A 113 7.72 -1.39 -12.18
CA SER A 113 8.62 -2.01 -11.20
C SER A 113 7.90 -2.48 -9.94
N LEU A 114 6.94 -1.69 -9.45
CA LEU A 114 6.16 -2.01 -8.26
C LEU A 114 5.27 -3.22 -8.51
N TRP A 115 4.52 -3.25 -9.62
CA TRP A 115 3.65 -4.37 -9.96
C TRP A 115 4.45 -5.64 -10.20
N ALA A 116 5.59 -5.53 -10.90
CA ALA A 116 6.50 -6.65 -11.09
C ALA A 116 7.04 -7.20 -9.76
N HIS A 117 7.41 -6.32 -8.82
CA HIS A 117 7.84 -6.70 -7.48
C HIS A 117 6.73 -7.40 -6.70
N GLU A 118 5.55 -6.79 -6.63
CA GLU A 118 4.41 -7.30 -5.88
C GLU A 118 3.91 -8.63 -6.43
N TRP A 119 3.82 -8.78 -7.75
CA TRP A 119 3.47 -10.05 -8.37
C TRP A 119 4.52 -11.12 -8.08
N THR A 120 5.79 -10.87 -8.42
CA THR A 120 6.84 -11.88 -8.31
C THR A 120 7.04 -12.34 -6.86
N LYS A 121 7.00 -11.41 -5.91
CA LYS A 121 7.24 -11.69 -4.49
C LYS A 121 6.01 -12.23 -3.77
N HIS A 122 4.81 -11.70 -4.03
CA HIS A 122 3.60 -11.99 -3.27
C HIS A 122 2.49 -12.62 -4.12
N GLY A 123 2.22 -12.08 -5.31
CA GLY A 123 1.18 -12.59 -6.23
C GLY A 123 1.37 -14.05 -6.62
N THR A 124 2.62 -14.48 -6.89
CA THR A 124 2.94 -15.89 -7.20
C THR A 124 2.58 -16.85 -6.07
N CYS A 125 2.58 -16.39 -4.82
CA CYS A 125 2.14 -17.16 -3.66
C CYS A 125 0.60 -17.15 -3.53
N ALA A 126 0.00 -15.98 -3.75
CA ALA A 126 -1.46 -15.78 -3.66
C ALA A 126 -2.20 -16.60 -4.72
N ALA A 127 -1.53 -16.86 -5.85
CA ALA A 127 -2.11 -17.59 -6.97
C ALA A 127 -2.43 -19.07 -6.71
N SER A 128 -2.11 -19.57 -5.51
CA SER A 128 -2.58 -20.87 -4.99
C SER A 128 -4.09 -20.92 -4.69
N ILE A 129 -4.79 -19.78 -4.62
CA ILE A 129 -6.26 -19.73 -4.53
C ILE A 129 -6.89 -19.17 -5.80
N GLU A 130 -8.00 -19.76 -6.23
CA GLU A 130 -8.68 -19.44 -7.50
C GLU A 130 -8.98 -17.93 -7.68
N PRO A 131 -9.42 -17.19 -6.65
CA PRO A 131 -9.74 -15.76 -6.82
C PRO A 131 -8.52 -14.87 -7.12
N LEU A 132 -7.29 -15.37 -6.96
CA LEU A 132 -6.04 -14.62 -7.13
C LEU A 132 -5.05 -15.33 -8.07
N ASN A 133 -5.49 -16.36 -8.80
CA ASN A 133 -4.63 -17.30 -9.53
C ASN A 133 -3.98 -16.78 -10.84
N CYS A 134 -4.05 -15.48 -11.10
CA CYS A 134 -3.29 -14.81 -12.17
C CYS A 134 -3.19 -13.31 -11.89
N GLU A 135 -2.30 -12.64 -12.63
CA GLU A 135 -2.02 -11.20 -12.50
C GLU A 135 -3.28 -10.35 -12.53
N LEU A 136 -4.11 -10.51 -13.58
CA LEU A 136 -5.33 -9.72 -13.73
C LEU A 136 -6.25 -9.85 -12.50
N LYS A 137 -6.44 -11.06 -11.98
CA LYS A 137 -7.28 -11.29 -10.79
C LYS A 137 -6.66 -10.69 -9.52
N TYR A 138 -5.36 -10.89 -9.32
CA TYR A 138 -4.62 -10.36 -8.17
C TYR A 138 -4.71 -8.83 -8.10
N PHE A 139 -4.40 -8.16 -9.20
CA PHE A 139 -4.42 -6.70 -9.28
C PHE A 139 -5.84 -6.14 -9.22
N THR A 140 -6.80 -6.75 -9.92
CA THR A 140 -8.23 -6.37 -9.84
C THR A 140 -8.74 -6.47 -8.40
N LYS A 141 -8.36 -7.52 -7.65
CA LYS A 141 -8.78 -7.67 -6.25
C LYS A 141 -8.29 -6.53 -5.38
N GLY A 142 -7.05 -6.08 -5.56
CA GLY A 142 -6.51 -4.95 -4.81
C GLY A 142 -7.24 -3.66 -5.09
N LEU A 143 -7.57 -3.39 -6.35
CA LEU A 143 -8.38 -2.23 -6.75
C LEU A 143 -9.79 -2.28 -6.13
N GLU A 144 -10.45 -3.44 -6.16
CA GLU A 144 -11.75 -3.64 -5.50
C GLU A 144 -11.68 -3.39 -3.99
N TRP A 145 -10.66 -3.91 -3.32
CA TRP A 145 -10.45 -3.71 -1.89
C TRP A 145 -10.12 -2.28 -1.53
N LEU A 146 -9.33 -1.57 -2.34
CA LEU A 146 -9.09 -0.13 -2.13
C LEU A 146 -10.41 0.63 -2.18
N LYS A 147 -11.22 0.40 -3.21
CA LYS A 147 -12.52 1.06 -3.35
C LYS A 147 -13.46 0.77 -2.17
N LYS A 148 -13.48 -0.47 -1.69
CA LYS A 148 -14.37 -0.90 -0.59
C LYS A 148 -13.88 -0.47 0.80
N TYR A 149 -12.57 -0.47 1.02
CA TYR A 149 -11.94 -0.30 2.34
C TYR A 149 -10.91 0.83 2.35
N THR A 150 -11.14 1.90 1.59
CA THR A 150 -10.19 3.02 1.53
C THR A 150 -9.99 3.66 2.90
N MET A 151 -8.73 3.78 3.32
CA MET A 151 -8.38 4.37 4.60
C MET A 151 -8.77 5.85 4.68
N LYS A 152 -8.82 6.56 3.55
CA LYS A 152 -9.32 7.94 3.49
C LYS A 152 -10.72 8.04 4.10
N ASN A 153 -11.67 7.23 3.65
CA ASN A 153 -13.05 7.29 4.13
C ASN A 153 -13.17 6.77 5.56
N ILE A 154 -12.45 5.70 5.89
CA ILE A 154 -12.49 5.11 7.24
C ILE A 154 -11.99 6.14 8.28
N LEU A 155 -10.85 6.76 8.02
CA LEU A 155 -10.26 7.75 8.93
C LEU A 155 -11.08 9.06 8.99
N ASN A 156 -11.55 9.56 7.84
CA ASN A 156 -12.38 10.76 7.80
C ASN A 156 -13.68 10.61 8.61
N ASN A 157 -14.31 9.44 8.55
CA ASN A 157 -15.52 9.15 9.33
C ASN A 157 -15.26 9.16 10.86
N ALA A 158 -14.02 8.95 11.29
CA ALA A 158 -13.58 9.06 12.68
C ALA A 158 -13.05 10.46 13.03
N GLY A 159 -13.13 11.44 12.12
CA GLY A 159 -12.57 12.78 12.32
C GLY A 159 -11.04 12.83 12.27
N ILE A 160 -10.39 11.82 11.69
CA ILE A 160 -8.95 11.74 11.49
C ILE A 160 -8.65 12.16 10.05
N THR A 161 -8.12 13.36 9.88
CA THR A 161 -7.74 13.92 8.58
C THR A 161 -6.25 14.26 8.56
N PRO A 162 -5.63 14.33 7.36
CA PRO A 162 -4.25 14.79 7.24
C PRO A 162 -4.03 16.17 7.87
N SER A 163 -2.93 16.33 8.60
CA SER A 163 -2.49 17.56 9.23
C SER A 163 -0.98 17.54 9.51
N ASP A 164 -0.30 18.64 9.20
CA ASP A 164 1.10 18.84 9.58
C ASP A 164 1.26 19.41 11.01
N MET A 165 0.15 19.81 11.65
CA MET A 165 0.15 20.43 12.98
C MET A 165 -0.41 19.53 14.06
N LYS A 166 -1.47 18.76 13.73
CA LYS A 166 -2.10 17.83 14.67
C LYS A 166 -1.40 16.48 14.58
N GLU A 167 -0.93 16.01 15.73
CA GLU A 167 -0.42 14.66 15.89
C GLU A 167 -1.51 13.74 16.43
N TYR A 168 -1.45 12.47 16.02
CA TYR A 168 -2.33 11.40 16.46
C TYR A 168 -1.54 10.34 17.22
N LYS A 169 -2.22 9.41 17.89
CA LYS A 169 -1.62 8.20 18.45
C LYS A 169 -1.97 6.99 17.60
N ALA A 170 -1.16 5.93 17.68
CA ALA A 170 -1.40 4.68 16.95
C ALA A 170 -2.80 4.10 17.27
N ILE A 171 -3.23 4.26 18.53
CA ILE A 171 -4.54 3.82 19.00
C ILE A 171 -5.70 4.55 18.30
N ASP A 172 -5.51 5.81 17.87
CA ASP A 172 -6.56 6.57 17.19
C ASP A 172 -6.86 5.94 15.82
N PHE A 173 -5.81 5.65 15.04
CA PHE A 173 -5.93 4.96 13.75
C PHE A 173 -6.48 3.54 13.91
N HIS A 174 -5.95 2.79 14.88
CA HIS A 174 -6.40 1.44 15.18
C HIS A 174 -7.91 1.42 15.49
N ASN A 175 -8.36 2.28 16.40
CA ASN A 175 -9.76 2.35 16.81
C ASN A 175 -10.67 2.80 15.68
N ALA A 176 -10.25 3.77 14.85
CA ALA A 176 -11.04 4.21 13.70
C ALA A 176 -11.35 3.06 12.75
N VAL A 177 -10.33 2.27 12.39
CA VAL A 177 -10.48 1.14 11.47
C VAL A 177 -11.23 -0.01 12.13
N LYS A 178 -10.88 -0.37 13.37
CA LYS A 178 -11.56 -1.44 14.13
C LYS A 178 -13.04 -1.14 14.34
N THR A 179 -13.40 0.10 14.68
CA THR A 179 -14.80 0.51 14.85
C THR A 179 -15.57 0.40 13.54
N LYS A 180 -14.94 0.76 12.42
CA LYS A 180 -15.61 0.75 11.11
C LYS A 180 -15.74 -0.65 10.50
N LEU A 181 -14.73 -1.51 10.68
CA LEU A 181 -14.65 -2.81 10.02
C LEU A 181 -14.98 -3.99 10.95
N GLY A 182 -14.91 -3.81 12.27
CA GLY A 182 -15.10 -4.88 13.26
C GLY A 182 -13.86 -5.72 13.54
N PHE A 183 -12.76 -5.50 12.82
CA PHE A 183 -11.53 -6.30 12.88
C PHE A 183 -10.30 -5.46 13.19
N LYS A 184 -9.31 -6.06 13.87
CA LYS A 184 -8.05 -5.43 14.26
C LYS A 184 -7.17 -5.16 13.03
N PRO A 185 -6.80 -3.89 12.76
CA PRO A 185 -5.81 -3.55 11.74
C PRO A 185 -4.38 -3.60 12.30
N MET A 186 -3.41 -3.47 11.40
CA MET A 186 -2.04 -3.06 11.73
C MET A 186 -1.82 -1.58 11.36
N VAL A 187 -1.13 -0.84 12.22
CA VAL A 187 -0.78 0.57 11.98
C VAL A 187 0.73 0.69 11.91
N GLU A 188 1.26 1.13 10.78
CA GLU A 188 2.69 1.23 10.56
C GLU A 188 3.12 2.69 10.43
N CYS A 189 4.26 2.99 11.04
CA CYS A 189 4.90 4.28 11.03
C CYS A 189 6.30 4.19 10.41
N HIS A 190 6.79 5.34 9.96
CA HIS A 190 8.17 5.54 9.56
C HIS A 190 8.73 6.79 10.24
N LYS A 191 10.02 6.78 10.57
CA LYS A 191 10.69 7.94 11.16
C LYS A 191 11.48 8.71 10.12
N VAL A 192 11.22 10.00 10.01
CA VAL A 192 11.99 10.94 9.19
C VAL A 192 12.41 12.12 10.05
N ASP A 193 13.70 12.46 10.05
CA ASP A 193 14.27 13.55 10.87
C ASP A 193 13.86 13.50 12.36
N GLY A 194 13.81 12.28 12.92
CA GLY A 194 13.43 12.04 14.32
C GLY A 194 11.94 12.13 14.62
N LYS A 195 11.10 12.54 13.66
CA LYS A 195 9.64 12.60 13.79
C LYS A 195 8.99 11.34 13.23
N GLN A 196 7.86 10.93 13.80
CA GLN A 196 7.14 9.74 13.41
C GLN A 196 5.97 10.09 12.48
N PHE A 197 5.91 9.45 11.32
CA PHE A 197 4.89 9.67 10.30
C PHE A 197 4.08 8.40 10.09
N LEU A 198 2.77 8.55 9.88
CA LEU A 198 1.91 7.45 9.46
C LEU A 198 2.38 6.97 8.09
N PHE A 199 2.69 5.68 7.97
CA PHE A 199 3.27 5.10 6.77
C PHE A 199 2.28 4.17 6.08
N GLU A 200 1.72 3.19 6.79
CA GLU A 200 0.76 2.24 6.24
C GLU A 200 -0.34 1.91 7.24
N ILE A 201 -1.48 1.48 6.72
CA ILE A 201 -2.49 0.78 7.49
C ILE A 201 -2.82 -0.51 6.74
N ARG A 202 -2.82 -1.61 7.48
CA ARG A 202 -3.03 -2.95 6.92
C ARG A 202 -4.26 -3.59 7.53
N ILE A 203 -5.02 -4.30 6.70
CA ILE A 203 -6.18 -5.11 7.10
C ILE A 203 -6.01 -6.53 6.57
N CYS A 204 -6.58 -7.51 7.26
CA CYS A 204 -6.31 -8.92 6.98
C CYS A 204 -7.54 -9.66 6.48
N PHE A 205 -7.29 -10.65 5.62
CA PHE A 205 -8.32 -11.49 5.02
C PHE A 205 -7.98 -12.97 5.14
N SER A 206 -8.99 -13.80 5.32
CA SER A 206 -8.86 -15.26 5.18
C SER A 206 -8.60 -15.66 3.73
N LYS A 207 -8.30 -16.95 3.50
CA LYS A 207 -8.24 -17.54 2.14
C LYS A 207 -9.55 -17.45 1.36
N SER A 208 -10.69 -17.36 2.05
CA SER A 208 -12.01 -17.12 1.47
C SER A 208 -12.28 -15.63 1.18
N LEU A 209 -11.28 -14.76 1.36
CA LEU A 209 -11.36 -13.30 1.14
C LEU A 209 -12.35 -12.58 2.07
N GLU A 210 -12.57 -13.13 3.26
CA GLU A 210 -13.36 -12.52 4.32
C GLU A 210 -12.45 -11.76 5.29
N LEU A 211 -12.91 -10.62 5.79
CA LEU A 211 -12.14 -9.86 6.78
C LEU A 211 -11.94 -10.70 8.05
N ILE A 212 -10.73 -10.64 8.60
CA ILE A 212 -10.36 -11.27 9.86
C ILE A 212 -9.51 -10.29 10.68
N ASP A 213 -9.34 -10.58 11.97
CA ASP A 213 -8.35 -9.88 12.79
C ASP A 213 -6.95 -10.12 12.20
N CYS A 214 -6.16 -9.06 12.07
CA CYS A 214 -4.74 -9.24 11.85
C CYS A 214 -4.08 -9.87 13.07
N GLU A 215 -3.07 -10.71 12.83
CA GLU A 215 -2.25 -11.30 13.88
C GLU A 215 -0.87 -10.62 13.93
N ASP A 216 -0.34 -10.44 15.14
CA ASP A 216 1.02 -9.92 15.32
C ASP A 216 2.06 -10.99 14.99
N THR A 217 2.93 -10.69 14.04
CA THR A 217 4.06 -11.55 13.68
C THR A 217 5.15 -11.59 14.76
N HIS A 218 5.14 -10.65 15.71
CA HIS A 218 6.15 -10.49 16.76
C HIS A 218 5.66 -10.86 18.17
N MET A 219 4.40 -11.31 18.32
CA MET A 219 3.80 -11.71 19.60
C MET A 219 3.99 -10.69 20.73
N THR A 220 3.99 -9.40 20.40
CA THR A 220 3.93 -8.34 21.39
C THR A 220 2.52 -8.38 21.97
N ASN A 221 2.39 -8.68 23.27
CA ASN A 221 1.10 -8.83 23.97
C ASN A 221 0.39 -7.47 24.13
N THR A 222 0.21 -6.71 23.04
CA THR A 222 -0.41 -5.39 23.01
C THR A 222 -1.72 -5.45 22.25
N ASP A 223 -2.72 -4.69 22.71
CA ASP A 223 -4.05 -4.62 22.08
C ASP A 223 -4.02 -4.06 20.65
N ILE A 224 -2.91 -3.41 20.27
CA ILE A 224 -2.66 -2.75 19.00
C ILE A 224 -1.48 -3.44 18.32
N ILE A 225 -1.60 -3.73 17.02
CA ILE A 225 -0.50 -4.27 16.19
C ILE A 225 0.15 -3.09 15.47
N THR A 226 1.37 -2.72 15.88
CA THR A 226 2.01 -1.51 15.36
C THR A 226 3.52 -1.48 15.62
N ASN A 227 4.28 -0.96 14.66
CA ASN A 227 5.69 -0.56 14.87
C ASN A 227 5.86 0.89 15.38
N CYS A 228 4.75 1.63 15.51
CA CYS A 228 4.72 3.02 15.96
C CYS A 228 5.10 3.10 17.44
N LYS A 229 5.96 4.04 17.83
CA LYS A 229 6.29 4.22 19.25
C LYS A 229 5.09 4.80 20.01
N PRO A 230 4.59 4.14 21.08
CA PRO A 230 3.37 4.59 21.79
C PRO A 230 3.51 5.97 22.45
N THR A 231 4.72 6.33 22.89
CA THR A 231 5.00 7.58 23.59
C THR A 231 5.05 8.79 22.66
N GLU A 232 5.32 8.60 21.36
CA GLU A 232 5.49 9.67 20.38
C GLU A 232 4.16 9.98 19.67
N GLY A 233 3.99 11.21 19.19
CA GLY A 233 2.88 11.56 18.30
C GLY A 233 3.19 11.17 16.85
N ILE A 234 2.15 10.86 16.09
CA ILE A 234 2.22 10.45 14.70
C ILE A 234 1.69 11.59 13.85
N ILE A 235 2.52 12.04 12.92
CA ILE A 235 2.13 13.01 11.89
C ILE A 235 1.46 12.24 10.75
N TYR A 236 0.24 12.63 10.41
CA TYR A 236 -0.47 12.18 9.22
C TYR A 236 -0.41 13.33 8.21
N PRO A 237 0.67 13.50 7.43
CA PRO A 237 0.96 14.76 6.75
C PRO A 237 0.00 15.01 5.59
N VAL A 238 -0.29 16.27 5.29
CA VAL A 238 -1.10 16.65 4.11
C VAL A 238 -0.39 16.25 2.80
N THR A 239 -1.14 15.93 1.74
CA THR A 239 -0.56 15.51 0.45
C THR A 239 -0.08 16.66 -0.43
N GLU A 240 -0.07 17.90 0.06
CA GLU A 240 0.47 19.02 -0.71
C GLU A 240 1.94 18.76 -1.05
N LYS A 241 2.37 19.16 -2.26
CA LYS A 241 3.77 19.03 -2.66
C LYS A 241 4.61 19.74 -1.61
N PRO A 242 5.55 19.05 -0.93
CA PRO A 242 6.39 19.72 0.04
C PRO A 242 7.10 20.87 -0.66
N PRO A 243 7.24 22.04 -0.01
CA PRO A 243 7.93 23.17 -0.60
C PRO A 243 9.31 22.71 -1.06
N LYS A 244 9.70 23.09 -2.28
CA LYS A 244 10.98 22.67 -2.89
C LYS A 244 12.10 22.78 -1.85
N ARG A 245 13.00 21.79 -1.76
CA ARG A 245 14.05 21.69 -0.72
C ARG A 245 14.83 22.99 -0.50
N TYR A 246 15.08 23.78 -1.55
CA TYR A 246 15.72 25.09 -1.42
C TYR A 246 14.86 26.13 -0.68
N LEU A 247 13.54 26.08 -0.77
CA LEU A 247 12.63 26.93 0.00
C LEU A 247 12.67 26.56 1.48
N ILE A 248 12.79 25.27 1.81
CA ILE A 248 12.98 24.80 3.20
C ILE A 248 14.34 25.26 3.72
N GLN A 249 15.41 25.12 2.95
CA GLN A 249 16.74 25.60 3.32
C GLN A 249 16.78 27.12 3.47
N LEU A 250 16.15 27.86 2.54
CA LEU A 250 16.03 29.31 2.60
C LEU A 250 15.21 29.73 3.82
N HIS A 251 14.11 29.07 4.13
CA HIS A 251 13.33 29.34 5.33
C HIS A 251 14.16 29.07 6.59
N ARG A 252 14.88 27.95 6.68
CA ARG A 252 15.77 27.66 7.83
C ARG A 252 16.86 28.72 7.97
N LEU A 253 17.46 29.16 6.86
CA LEU A 253 18.46 30.23 6.84
C LEU A 253 17.85 31.57 7.29
N LEU A 254 16.68 31.94 6.79
CA LEU A 254 15.99 33.17 7.16
C LEU A 254 15.54 33.16 8.64
N SER A 255 15.04 32.03 9.13
CA SER A 255 14.70 31.86 10.55
C SER A 255 15.95 31.94 11.44
N TRP A 256 17.07 31.35 11.01
CA TRP A 256 18.34 31.43 11.72
C TRP A 256 18.91 32.85 11.71
N LEU A 257 18.86 33.57 10.59
CA LEU A 257 19.29 34.96 10.51
C LEU A 257 18.45 35.89 11.40
N ARG A 258 17.15 35.65 11.52
CA ARG A 258 16.27 36.42 12.43
C ARG A 258 16.67 36.31 13.90
N TRP A 259 17.33 35.22 14.31
CA TRP A 259 17.87 35.09 15.68
C TRP A 259 19.10 35.97 15.95
N PHE A 260 19.77 36.49 14.92
CA PHE A 260 20.94 37.37 15.06
C PHE A 260 20.59 38.85 14.85
N THR A 261 19.33 39.15 14.53
CA THR A 261 18.86 40.52 14.27
C THR A 261 17.88 41.03 15.34
N VAL A 262 17.78 40.33 16.48
CA VAL A 262 17.04 40.75 17.68
C VAL A 262 18.04 40.88 18.83
#